data_AF-A0A0N8W6G0-F1
#
_entry.id   AF-A0A0N8W6G0-F1
#
_cell.length_a   1.000
_cell.length_b   1.000
_cell.length_c   1.000
_cell.angle_alpha   90.00
_cell.angle_beta   90.00
_cell.angle_gamma   90.00
#
_symmetry.space_group_name_H-M   'P 1'
#
loop_
_entity.id
_entity.type
_entity.pdbx_description
1 polymer ?
#
loop_
_entity_poly.entity_id
_entity_poly.type
_entity_poly.pdbx_seq_one_letter_code
_entity_poly.pdbx_strand_id
1 'polypeptide(L)' 'MMKKGNAAMGMGVTGALCLLAGAGAVLGTLPLWSAGLLIVVAFPFFVVLLGLWWNASEGEGDIPFIGY' A
#
# COMPACT_ATOMS: atom_id res chain seq x y z
N MET A 1 1.85 -18.20 -0.87
CA MET A 1 1.76 -17.19 -1.95
C MET A 1 0.46 -16.41 -1.80
N MET A 2 0.53 -15.08 -1.75
CA MET A 2 -0.67 -14.24 -1.73
C MET A 2 -1.29 -14.20 -3.13
N LYS A 3 -2.62 -14.31 -3.23
CA LYS A 3 -3.32 -14.11 -4.52
C LYS A 3 -3.15 -12.65 -4.96
N LYS A 4 -2.94 -12.43 -6.26
CA LYS A 4 -2.83 -11.08 -6.86
C LYS A 4 -3.98 -10.16 -6.48
N GLY A 5 -5.21 -10.69 -6.42
CA GLY A 5 -6.38 -9.93 -5.95
C GLY A 5 -6.26 -9.45 -4.50
N ASN A 6 -5.68 -10.25 -3.60
CA ASN A 6 -5.47 -9.85 -2.20
C ASN A 6 -4.38 -8.79 -2.09
N ALA A 7 -3.29 -8.91 -2.86
CA ALA A 7 -2.25 -7.88 -2.95
C ALA A 7 -2.81 -6.56 -3.50
N ALA A 8 -3.63 -6.62 -4.56
CA ALA A 8 -4.30 -5.46 -5.13
C ALA A 8 -5.21 -4.76 -4.13
N MET A 9 -6.03 -5.52 -3.40
CA MET A 9 -6.93 -4.97 -2.39
C MET A 9 -6.16 -4.29 -1.26
N GLY A 10 -5.13 -4.95 -0.72
CA GLY A 10 -4.31 -4.38 0.35
C GLY A 10 -3.55 -3.12 -0.10
N MET A 11 -2.99 -3.13 -1.30
CA MET A 11 -2.38 -1.95 -1.94
C MET A 11 -3.42 -0.82 -2.08
N GLY A 12 -4.62 -1.13 -2.55
CA GLY A 12 -5.68 -0.13 -2.72
C GLY A 12 -6.07 0.55 -1.39
N VAL A 13 -6.24 -0.25 -0.33
CA VAL A 13 -6.60 0.27 1.01
C VAL A 13 -5.49 1.16 1.57
N THR A 14 -4.24 0.69 1.54
CA THR A 14 -3.09 1.43 2.10
C THR A 14 -2.79 2.70 1.32
N GLY A 15 -2.91 2.65 -0.01
CA GLY A 15 -2.80 3.82 -0.89
C GLY A 15 -3.91 4.85 -0.65
N ALA A 16 -5.17 4.39 -0.54
CA ALA A 16 -6.29 5.26 -0.22
C ALA A 16 -6.12 5.93 1.14
N LEU A 17 -5.61 5.21 2.14
CA LEU A 17 -5.33 5.78 3.47
C LEU A 17 -4.32 6.93 3.39
N CYS A 18 -3.24 6.77 2.61
CA CYS A 18 -2.23 7.81 2.42
C CYS A 18 -2.84 9.05 1.73
N LEU A 19 -3.64 8.84 0.68
CA LEU A 19 -4.29 9.93 -0.05
C LEU A 19 -5.29 10.69 0.83
N LEU A 20 -6.12 9.97 1.58
CA LEU A 20 -7.10 10.57 2.49
C LEU A 20 -6.43 11.33 3.64
N ALA A 21 -5.33 10.80 4.20
CA ALA A 21 -4.57 11.49 5.22
C ALA A 21 -3.95 12.79 4.69
N GLY A 22 -3.35 12.75 3.49
CA GLY A 22 -2.79 13.94 2.84
C GLY A 22 -3.86 14.97 2.50
N ALA A 23 -4.97 14.53 1.91
CA ALA A 23 -6.11 15.40 1.62
C ALA A 23 -6.68 16.03 2.90
N GLY A 24 -6.80 15.26 3.98
CA GLY A 24 -7.29 15.77 5.25
C GLY A 24 -6.37 16.83 5.87
N ALA A 25 -5.06 16.69 5.72
CA ALA A 25 -4.11 17.72 6.14
C ALA A 25 -4.25 19.01 5.32
N VAL A 26 -4.38 18.89 3.98
CA VAL A 26 -4.53 20.05 3.08
C VAL A 26 -5.85 20.79 3.30
N LEU A 27 -6.94 20.04 3.51
CA LEU A 27 -8.27 20.60 3.76
C LEU A 27 -8.45 21.10 5.20
N GLY A 28 -7.46 20.91 6.08
CA GLY A 28 -7.51 21.29 7.49
C GLY A 28 -8.46 20.45 8.34
N THR A 29 -8.92 19.29 7.85
CA THR A 29 -9.80 18.37 8.59
C THR A 29 -9.00 17.42 9.50
N LEU A 30 -7.71 17.23 9.24
CA LEU A 30 -6.78 16.45 10.05
C LEU A 30 -5.57 17.30 10.46
N PRO A 31 -5.17 17.29 11.75
CA PRO A 31 -3.91 17.90 12.17
C PRO A 31 -2.71 17.28 11.44
N LEU A 32 -1.74 18.12 11.04
CA LEU A 32 -0.60 17.69 10.22
C LEU A 32 0.18 16.52 10.84
N TRP A 33 0.37 16.52 12.16
CA TRP A 33 1.08 15.44 12.86
C TRP A 33 0.34 14.09 12.75
N SER A 34 -0.98 14.12 12.80
CA SER A 34 -1.82 12.91 12.73
C SER A 34 -1.88 12.34 11.32
N ALA A 35 -1.97 13.22 10.30
CA ALA A 35 -1.84 12.82 8.90
C ALA A 35 -0.44 12.24 8.61
N GLY A 36 0.61 12.86 9.16
CA GLY A 36 1.97 12.35 9.08
C GLY A 36 2.12 10.95 9.65
N LEU A 37 1.55 10.69 10.83
CA LEU A 37 1.58 9.37 11.46
C LEU A 37 0.86 8.31 10.60
N LEU A 38 -0.32 8.63 10.07
CA LEU A 38 -1.07 7.74 9.17
C LEU A 38 -0.26 7.37 7.92
N ILE A 39 0.39 8.36 7.29
CA ILE A 39 1.22 8.14 6.10
C ILE A 39 2.46 7.31 6.44
N VAL A 40 3.16 7.62 7.53
CA VAL A 40 4.37 6.87 7.97
C VAL A 40 4.05 5.39 8.20
N VAL A 41 2.87 5.09 8.75
CA VAL A 41 2.46 3.70 8.99
C VAL A 41 1.98 3.04 7.70
N ALA A 42 1.14 3.69 6.89
CA ALA A 42 0.48 3.05 5.75
C ALA A 42 1.38 2.94 4.50
N PHE A 43 2.27 3.90 4.28
CA PHE A 43 3.10 3.97 3.08
C PHE A 43 4.04 2.75 2.91
N PRO A 44 4.73 2.25 3.95
CA PRO A 44 5.54 1.02 3.84
C PRO A 44 4.72 -0.19 3.37
N PHE A 45 3.51 -0.37 3.90
CA PHE A 45 2.63 -1.45 3.47
C PHE A 45 2.19 -1.28 2.01
N PHE A 46 1.89 -0.05 1.60
CA PHE A 46 1.58 0.24 0.20
C PHE A 46 2.72 -0.19 -0.74
N VAL A 47 3.96 0.19 -0.43
CA VAL A 47 5.13 -0.16 -1.25
C VAL A 47 5.33 -1.68 -1.34
N VAL A 48 5.23 -2.39 -0.22
CA VAL A 48 5.35 -3.86 -0.20
C VAL A 48 4.24 -4.52 -1.01
N LEU A 49 2.99 -4.09 -0.80
CA LEU A 49 1.83 -4.67 -1.49
C LEU A 49 1.83 -4.36 -2.98
N LEU A 50 2.31 -3.18 -3.37
CA LEU A 50 2.53 -2.80 -4.76
C LEU A 50 3.59 -3.69 -5.41
N GLY A 51 4.72 -3.90 -4.73
CA GLY A 51 5.77 -4.82 -5.19
C GLY A 51 5.26 -6.25 -5.35
N LEU A 52 4.51 -6.76 -4.37
CA LEU A 52 3.89 -8.08 -4.43
C LEU A 52 2.85 -8.17 -5.55
N TRP A 53 2.04 -7.14 -5.75
CA TRP A 53 1.03 -7.13 -6.79
C TRP A 53 1.66 -7.11 -8.20
N TRP A 54 2.75 -6.35 -8.38
CA TRP A 54 3.50 -6.33 -9.65
C TRP A 54 4.16 -7.68 -9.96
N ASN A 55 4.66 -8.38 -8.95
CA ASN A 55 5.34 -9.66 -9.11
C ASN A 55 4.40 -10.88 -9.10
N ALA A 56 3.15 -10.72 -8.67
CA ALA A 56 2.21 -11.83 -8.63
C ALA A 56 1.85 -12.29 -10.05
N SER A 57 2.28 -13.50 -10.41
CA SER A 57 1.89 -14.23 -11.60
C SER A 57 0.50 -14.84 -11.44
N GLU A 58 -0.31 -14.79 -12.50
CA GLU A 58 -1.61 -15.46 -12.55
C GLU A 58 -1.51 -16.91 -13.05
N GLY A 59 -0.37 -17.30 -13.62
CA GLY A 59 -0.09 -18.65 -14.14
C GLY A 59 1.26 -19.14 -13.65
N GLU A 60 1.25 -20.29 -12.97
CA GLU A 60 2.38 -20.96 -12.32
C GLU A 60 2.94 -20.25 -11.07
N GLY A 61 3.45 -21.07 -10.14
CA GLY A 61 3.87 -20.63 -8.80
C GLY A 61 4.91 -19.52 -8.86
N ASP A 62 4.63 -18.40 -8.20
CA ASP A 62 5.56 -17.28 -8.02
C ASP A 62 6.87 -17.84 -7.48
N ILE A 63 7.90 -17.72 -8.30
CA ILE A 63 9.28 -17.82 -7.86
C ILE A 63 9.53 -16.54 -7.05
N PRO A 64 9.92 -16.63 -5.77
CA PRO A 64 9.84 -15.51 -4.84
C PRO A 64 11.03 -14.55 -5.04
N PHE A 65 11.05 -13.82 -6.15
CA PHE A 65 12.10 -12.85 -6.43
C PHE A 65 11.72 -11.46 -5.89
N ILE A 66 11.70 -11.35 -4.57
CA ILE A 66 12.14 -10.12 -3.92
C ILE A 66 13.59 -10.39 -3.47
N GLY A 67 14.50 -10.47 -4.45
CA GLY A 67 15.94 -10.41 -4.19
C GLY A 67 16.78 -11.68 -4.43
N TYR A 68 16.55 -12.43 -5.51
CA TYR A 68 17.60 -13.23 -6.18
C TYR A 68 17.43 -13.19 -7.70
#